data_AF-A0A512UEK8-F1
#
_entry.id   AF-A0A512UEK8-F1
#
_cell.length_a   1.000
_cell.length_b   1.000
_cell.length_c   1.000
_cell.angle_alpha   90.00
_cell.angle_beta   90.00
_cell.angle_gamma   90.00
#
_symmetry.space_group_name_H-M   'P 1'
#
loop_
_entity.id
_entity.type
_entity.pdbx_description
1 polymer ?
#
loop_
_entity_poly.entity_id
_entity_poly.type
_entity_poly.pdbx_seq_one_letter_code
_entity_poly.pdbx_strand_id
1 'polypeptide(L)'
;MDTLVEFAKNSQTSSKSDSLVSPFENEKVQVLETEKASPSEISKTFALLQRGMIKARRDYLAYYVRVAMYFGLAIMMGTVWLRLSYSQENIQLFTNAIFFSGAFMSFMSVAYIPAYLEDYFSYRKERSNGLYGPFTFMISNFAIGVPFLFGIVVMFSLITYFMCNFTKSASGFFYYVLYLFVNLLAAESLTILIATIFPVFVVALALTAFANGLWMAVGGFLVSASVLNDFWYYTFYWIDYQRYAFQGMMFNQFEDTIYKCGSGCKCMYSSALEGQCLIQGGAVLKALGYGAANHGLWVGLMLALTFVLRFGTYLVLKLRK
;
A
#
# COMPACT_ATOMS: atom_id res chain seq x y z
N MET A 1 -1.90 77.73 -33.54
CA MET A 1 -3.14 76.97 -33.31
C MET A 1 -3.96 77.12 -34.58
N ASP A 2 -3.49 76.49 -35.66
CA ASP A 2 -3.99 76.64 -37.04
C ASP A 2 -3.50 75.45 -37.88
N THR A 3 -4.00 74.23 -37.60
CA THR A 3 -3.74 73.04 -38.47
C THR A 3 -4.62 71.82 -38.13
N LEU A 4 -5.85 72.01 -37.62
CA LEU A 4 -6.77 70.90 -37.33
C LEU A 4 -8.25 71.23 -37.62
N VAL A 5 -8.53 72.04 -38.66
CA VAL A 5 -9.92 72.41 -39.03
C VAL A 5 -10.27 72.11 -40.49
N GLU A 6 -9.34 71.66 -41.33
CA GLU A 6 -9.59 71.51 -42.77
C GLU A 6 -9.97 70.09 -43.25
N PHE A 7 -10.06 69.11 -42.35
CA PHE A 7 -10.52 67.75 -42.68
C PHE A 7 -12.01 67.48 -42.40
N ALA A 8 -12.76 68.47 -41.92
CA ALA A 8 -14.16 68.31 -41.52
C ALA A 8 -15.20 68.79 -42.54
N LYS A 9 -14.85 68.90 -43.83
CA LYS A 9 -15.73 69.54 -44.84
C LYS A 9 -15.95 68.76 -46.15
N ASN A 10 -15.76 67.44 -46.16
CA ASN A 10 -16.06 66.62 -47.35
C ASN A 10 -16.93 65.40 -47.05
N SER A 11 -17.88 65.54 -46.13
CA SER A 11 -19.11 64.74 -46.19
C SER A 11 -20.07 65.39 -47.19
N GLN A 12 -20.67 64.56 -48.04
CA GLN A 12 -21.82 64.83 -48.92
C GLN A 12 -21.49 65.24 -50.35
N THR A 13 -21.25 64.23 -51.20
CA THR A 13 -21.99 64.14 -52.47
C THR A 13 -22.04 62.69 -52.95
N SER A 14 -23.25 62.24 -53.28
CA SER A 14 -23.57 61.02 -54.05
C SER A 14 -23.43 59.69 -53.30
N SER A 15 -24.45 59.08 -52.65
CA SER A 15 -25.81 58.75 -53.13
C SER A 15 -25.84 58.02 -54.48
N LYS A 16 -25.44 56.75 -54.50
CA LYS A 16 -26.05 55.61 -55.23
C LYS A 16 -25.01 54.50 -55.46
N SER A 17 -24.97 53.52 -54.56
CA SER A 17 -24.58 52.15 -54.91
C SER A 17 -24.92 51.17 -53.77
N ASP A 18 -26.13 51.27 -53.21
CA ASP A 18 -26.73 50.20 -52.41
C ASP A 18 -27.45 49.24 -53.37
N SER A 19 -26.70 48.36 -54.05
CA SER A 19 -27.28 47.20 -54.76
C SER A 19 -26.24 46.18 -55.24
N LEU A 20 -25.28 45.80 -54.39
CA LEU A 20 -24.48 44.58 -54.59
C LEU A 20 -24.34 43.84 -53.26
N VAL A 21 -25.48 43.51 -52.64
CA VAL A 21 -25.58 42.52 -51.57
C VAL A 21 -26.34 41.33 -52.14
N SER A 22 -25.60 40.24 -52.43
CA SER A 22 -26.07 38.86 -52.36
C SER A 22 -24.85 37.93 -52.48
N PRO A 23 -24.89 36.66 -52.03
CA PRO A 23 -25.50 36.14 -50.82
C PRO A 23 -24.53 35.12 -50.17
N PHE A 24 -23.68 35.54 -49.24
CA PHE A 24 -22.88 34.60 -48.43
C PHE A 24 -23.27 34.65 -46.95
N GLU A 25 -24.54 34.97 -46.69
CA GLU A 25 -25.12 35.01 -45.34
C GLU A 25 -26.01 33.80 -45.09
N ASN A 26 -25.52 32.60 -45.41
CA ASN A 26 -26.20 31.36 -45.02
C ASN A 26 -25.32 30.10 -45.04
N GLU A 27 -24.00 30.22 -44.90
CA GLU A 27 -23.24 29.06 -44.42
C GLU A 27 -23.21 29.15 -42.90
N LYS A 28 -24.24 28.57 -42.27
CA LYS A 28 -24.13 28.14 -40.87
C LYS A 28 -22.85 27.31 -40.81
N VAL A 29 -21.78 27.89 -40.28
CA VAL A 29 -20.70 27.12 -39.69
C VAL A 29 -21.37 26.37 -38.55
N GLN A 30 -21.92 25.20 -38.86
CA GLN A 30 -22.13 24.16 -37.88
C GLN A 30 -20.71 23.86 -37.39
N VAL A 31 -20.30 24.58 -36.34
CA VAL A 31 -19.45 23.98 -35.35
C VAL A 31 -20.24 22.75 -34.95
N LEU A 32 -19.93 21.62 -35.57
CA LEU A 32 -20.19 20.32 -35.02
C LEU A 32 -19.45 20.36 -33.68
N GLU A 33 -20.10 20.92 -32.66
CA GLU A 33 -20.01 20.40 -31.32
C GLU A 33 -20.45 18.95 -31.48
N THR A 34 -19.50 18.13 -31.92
CA THR A 34 -19.53 16.73 -31.58
C THR A 34 -19.54 16.80 -30.08
N GLU A 35 -20.72 16.66 -29.49
CA GLU A 35 -20.91 16.39 -28.08
C GLU A 35 -20.05 15.15 -27.86
N LYS A 36 -18.78 15.40 -27.49
CA LYS A 36 -17.76 14.38 -27.44
C LYS A 36 -18.14 13.62 -26.19
N ALA A 37 -19.00 12.62 -26.38
CA ALA A 37 -19.63 11.87 -25.31
C ALA A 37 -18.54 11.58 -24.29
N SER A 38 -18.71 12.14 -23.08
CA SER A 38 -17.65 12.09 -22.09
C SER A 38 -17.25 10.62 -21.96
N PRO A 39 -15.97 10.26 -22.19
CA PRO A 39 -15.58 8.86 -22.25
C PRO A 39 -16.02 8.17 -20.96
N SER A 40 -16.49 6.93 -21.06
CA SER A 40 -17.00 6.20 -19.91
C SER A 40 -15.96 6.18 -18.78
N GLU A 41 -16.41 6.18 -17.52
CA GLU A 41 -15.49 6.14 -16.36
C GLU A 41 -14.54 4.93 -16.41
N ILE A 42 -14.95 3.83 -17.04
CA ILE A 42 -14.13 2.64 -17.29
C ILE A 42 -13.02 2.96 -18.32
N SER A 43 -13.36 3.63 -19.42
CA SER A 43 -12.40 4.06 -20.44
C SER A 43 -11.37 5.03 -19.86
N LYS A 44 -11.80 5.97 -19.00
CA LYS A 44 -10.90 6.88 -18.27
C LYS A 44 -9.99 6.11 -17.30
N THR A 45 -10.53 5.15 -16.55
CA THR A 45 -9.76 4.30 -15.63
C THR A 45 -8.70 3.49 -16.38
N PHE A 46 -9.05 2.90 -17.52
CA PHE A 46 -8.13 2.11 -18.34
C PHE A 46 -7.04 2.98 -18.97
N ALA A 47 -7.38 4.17 -19.48
CA ALA A 47 -6.41 5.12 -20.01
C ALA A 47 -5.42 5.59 -18.92
N LEU A 48 -5.92 5.87 -17.71
CA LEU A 48 -5.07 6.20 -16.56
C LEU A 48 -4.20 5.03 -16.11
N LEU A 49 -4.73 3.82 -16.15
CA LEU A 49 -3.98 2.60 -15.84
C LEU A 49 -2.86 2.39 -16.86
N GLN A 50 -3.15 2.52 -18.16
CA GLN A 50 -2.14 2.42 -19.21
C GLN A 50 -1.07 3.50 -19.05
N ARG A 51 -1.46 4.76 -18.81
CA ARG A 51 -0.53 5.87 -18.56
C ARG A 51 0.31 5.61 -17.31
N GLY A 52 -0.31 5.17 -16.24
CA GLY A 52 0.34 4.90 -14.96
C GLY A 52 1.30 3.71 -15.02
N MET A 53 0.97 2.65 -15.77
CA MET A 53 1.88 1.54 -16.04
C MET A 53 3.10 1.99 -16.88
N ILE A 54 2.89 2.85 -17.88
CA ILE A 54 3.99 3.44 -18.66
C ILE A 54 4.84 4.33 -17.76
N LYS A 55 4.23 5.15 -16.89
CA LYS A 55 4.95 5.97 -15.89
C LYS A 55 5.75 5.09 -14.95
N ALA A 56 5.14 4.08 -14.34
CA ALA A 56 5.82 3.15 -13.43
C ALA A 56 7.01 2.44 -14.08
N ARG A 57 6.91 2.11 -15.37
CA ARG A 57 8.03 1.53 -16.13
C ARG A 57 9.14 2.54 -16.47
N ARG A 58 8.80 3.82 -16.68
CA ARG A 58 9.75 4.87 -17.13
C ARG A 58 10.35 5.66 -15.99
N ASP A 59 9.67 5.75 -14.86
CA ASP A 59 10.15 6.38 -13.63
C ASP A 59 11.04 5.38 -12.88
N TYR A 60 12.25 5.22 -13.40
CA TYR A 60 13.24 4.30 -12.88
C TYR A 60 13.62 4.63 -11.43
N LEU A 61 13.64 5.91 -11.04
CA LEU A 61 14.11 6.28 -9.71
C LEU A 61 13.09 5.97 -8.61
N ALA A 62 11.80 6.29 -8.80
CA ALA A 62 10.82 6.10 -7.74
C ALA A 62 10.53 4.60 -7.45
N TYR A 63 10.43 3.77 -8.49
CA TYR A 63 10.07 2.36 -8.33
C TYR A 63 11.28 1.45 -8.09
N TYR A 64 12.42 1.66 -8.76
CA TYR A 64 13.59 0.78 -8.57
C TYR A 64 14.33 1.06 -7.27
N VAL A 65 14.38 2.32 -6.79
CA VAL A 65 14.94 2.61 -5.46
C VAL A 65 14.14 1.88 -4.39
N ARG A 66 12.80 1.87 -4.51
CA ARG A 66 11.95 1.11 -3.60
C ARG A 66 12.28 -0.38 -3.64
N VAL A 67 12.33 -0.99 -4.83
CA VAL A 67 12.71 -2.42 -4.96
C VAL A 67 14.09 -2.68 -4.35
N ALA A 68 15.09 -1.82 -4.62
CA ALA A 68 16.44 -1.95 -4.08
C ALA A 68 16.47 -1.83 -2.55
N MET A 69 15.67 -0.94 -1.95
CA MET A 69 15.52 -0.82 -0.49
C MET A 69 14.94 -2.09 0.12
N TYR A 70 13.88 -2.67 -0.46
CA TYR A 70 13.32 -3.94 0.03
C TYR A 70 14.27 -5.12 -0.21
N PHE A 71 15.05 -5.10 -1.28
CA PHE A 71 16.08 -6.11 -1.55
C PHE A 71 17.20 -6.06 -0.51
N GLY A 72 17.71 -4.85 -0.21
CA GLY A 72 18.68 -4.63 0.86
C GLY A 72 18.15 -5.07 2.23
N LEU A 73 16.88 -4.76 2.53
CA LEU A 73 16.21 -5.22 3.76
C LEU A 73 16.10 -6.75 3.81
N ALA A 74 15.79 -7.40 2.68
CA ALA A 74 15.70 -8.86 2.60
C ALA A 74 17.05 -9.54 2.86
N ILE A 75 18.14 -9.01 2.28
CA ILE A 75 19.49 -9.51 2.54
C ILE A 75 19.87 -9.29 4.00
N MET A 76 19.66 -8.08 4.52
CA MET A 76 19.97 -7.75 5.91
C MET A 76 19.23 -8.67 6.88
N MET A 77 17.93 -8.88 6.68
CA MET A 77 17.16 -9.82 7.50
C MET A 77 17.70 -11.25 7.34
N GLY A 78 17.91 -11.70 6.10
CA GLY A 78 18.40 -13.06 5.83
C GLY A 78 19.78 -13.35 6.43
N THR A 79 20.64 -12.35 6.56
CA THR A 79 21.96 -12.50 7.19
C THR A 79 21.93 -12.39 8.71
N VAL A 80 21.04 -11.56 9.28
CA VAL A 80 20.89 -11.44 10.75
C VAL A 80 20.34 -12.73 11.35
N TRP A 81 19.37 -13.37 10.70
CA TRP A 81 18.77 -14.65 11.14
C TRP A 81 19.21 -15.83 10.27
N LEU A 82 20.49 -15.88 9.94
CA LEU A 82 21.01 -16.86 8.97
C LEU A 82 20.91 -18.31 9.47
N ARG A 83 20.21 -19.14 8.70
CA ARG A 83 20.13 -20.60 8.83
C ARG A 83 19.83 -21.08 10.25
N LEU A 84 18.72 -20.61 10.81
CA LEU A 84 18.25 -21.04 12.12
C LEU A 84 18.04 -22.56 12.16
N SER A 85 18.56 -23.22 13.20
CA SER A 85 18.36 -24.66 13.42
C SER A 85 17.11 -24.89 14.25
N TYR A 86 16.48 -26.07 14.10
CA TYR A 86 15.28 -26.45 14.84
C TYR A 86 15.61 -26.91 16.27
N SER A 87 16.17 -26.00 17.07
CA SER A 87 16.47 -26.16 18.50
C SER A 87 15.63 -25.19 19.32
N GLN A 88 15.42 -25.49 20.60
CA GLN A 88 14.62 -24.64 21.49
C GLN A 88 15.20 -23.23 21.66
N GLU A 89 16.53 -23.07 21.56
CA GLU A 89 17.23 -21.77 21.65
C GLU A 89 16.83 -20.83 20.51
N ASN A 90 16.51 -21.39 19.34
CA ASN A 90 16.16 -20.63 18.15
C ASN A 90 14.66 -20.31 18.06
N ILE A 91 13.81 -20.82 18.94
CA ILE A 91 12.37 -20.53 18.93
C ILE A 91 12.11 -19.02 19.01
N GLN A 92 12.81 -18.33 19.91
CA GLN A 92 12.72 -16.88 20.03
C GLN A 92 13.27 -16.18 18.78
N LEU A 93 14.36 -16.67 18.20
CA LEU A 93 14.94 -16.09 17.00
C LEU A 93 14.04 -16.23 15.77
N PHE A 94 13.34 -17.37 15.61
CA PHE A 94 12.30 -17.52 14.59
C PHE A 94 11.16 -16.52 14.78
N THR A 95 10.70 -16.36 16.03
CA THR A 95 9.66 -15.40 16.39
C THR A 95 10.08 -13.96 16.05
N ASN A 96 11.31 -13.58 16.41
CA ASN A 96 11.88 -12.27 16.10
C ASN A 96 12.00 -12.03 14.59
N ALA A 97 12.42 -13.04 13.83
CA ALA A 97 12.52 -12.96 12.37
C ALA A 97 11.15 -12.73 11.72
N ILE A 98 10.11 -13.44 12.19
CA ILE A 98 8.73 -13.29 11.70
C ILE A 98 8.17 -11.90 12.04
N PHE A 99 8.43 -11.41 13.24
CA PHE A 99 8.03 -10.05 13.61
C PHE A 99 8.74 -9.02 12.74
N PHE A 100 10.06 -9.16 12.58
CA PHE A 100 10.87 -8.24 11.79
C PHE A 100 10.41 -8.18 10.33
N SER A 101 10.14 -9.33 9.68
CA SER A 101 9.66 -9.34 8.30
C SER A 101 8.34 -8.61 8.13
N GLY A 102 7.34 -8.88 8.97
CA GLY A 102 6.03 -8.21 8.87
C GLY A 102 6.10 -6.72 9.21
N ALA A 103 6.76 -6.39 10.32
CA ALA A 103 6.79 -5.03 10.84
C ALA A 103 7.62 -4.08 9.97
N PHE A 104 8.87 -4.45 9.64
CA PHE A 104 9.73 -3.58 8.83
C PHE A 104 9.23 -3.46 7.39
N MET A 105 8.63 -4.52 6.83
CA MET A 105 8.02 -4.43 5.51
C MET A 105 6.86 -3.43 5.49
N SER A 106 6.05 -3.39 6.54
CA SER A 106 4.99 -2.38 6.70
C SER A 106 5.54 -0.99 6.92
N PHE A 107 6.55 -0.85 7.80
CA PHE A 107 7.18 0.43 8.10
C PHE A 107 7.79 1.08 6.85
N MET A 108 8.39 0.29 5.98
CA MET A 108 8.99 0.74 4.72
C MET A 108 7.96 1.19 3.66
N SER A 109 6.66 1.06 3.91
CA SER A 109 5.62 1.61 3.03
C SER A 109 5.72 3.14 2.89
N VAL A 110 6.31 3.83 3.88
CA VAL A 110 6.58 5.27 3.84
C VAL A 110 7.41 5.73 2.64
N ALA A 111 8.21 4.84 2.05
CA ALA A 111 9.00 5.13 0.86
C ALA A 111 8.12 5.46 -0.36
N TYR A 112 6.82 5.12 -0.34
CA TYR A 112 5.88 5.42 -1.41
C TYR A 112 5.32 6.86 -1.38
N ILE A 113 5.44 7.56 -0.25
CA ILE A 113 4.84 8.88 -0.05
C ILE A 113 5.24 9.89 -1.14
N PRO A 114 6.52 10.04 -1.54
CA PRO A 114 6.91 11.02 -2.56
C PRO A 114 6.20 10.79 -3.90
N ALA A 115 6.22 9.53 -4.37
CA ALA A 115 5.60 9.14 -5.63
C ALA A 115 4.08 9.35 -5.59
N TYR A 116 3.44 8.99 -4.47
CA TYR A 116 2.01 9.22 -4.29
C TYR A 116 1.65 10.70 -4.30
N LEU A 117 2.42 11.56 -3.63
CA LEU A 117 2.16 13.00 -3.60
C LEU A 117 2.27 13.62 -4.98
N GLU A 118 3.25 13.20 -5.79
CA GLU A 118 3.38 13.64 -7.19
C GLU A 118 2.13 13.28 -8.03
N ASP A 119 1.65 12.04 -7.90
CA ASP A 119 0.42 11.58 -8.55
C ASP A 119 -0.81 12.34 -8.03
N TYR A 120 -0.90 12.59 -6.72
CA TYR A 120 -1.97 13.34 -6.09
C TYR A 120 -2.05 14.80 -6.58
N PHE A 121 -0.91 15.49 -6.69
CA PHE A 121 -0.88 16.86 -7.21
C PHE A 121 -1.21 16.94 -8.69
N SER A 122 -0.79 15.95 -9.47
CA SER A 122 -1.17 15.82 -10.88
C SER A 122 -2.68 15.61 -11.01
N TYR A 123 -3.23 14.70 -10.19
CA TYR A 123 -4.67 14.45 -10.10
C TYR A 123 -5.47 15.70 -9.75
N ARG A 124 -5.04 16.49 -8.76
CA ARG A 124 -5.69 17.76 -8.38
C ARG A 124 -5.88 18.70 -9.58
N LYS A 125 -4.84 18.85 -10.40
CA LYS A 125 -4.87 19.68 -11.63
C LYS A 125 -5.77 19.09 -12.71
N GLU A 126 -5.75 17.77 -12.87
CA GLU A 126 -6.58 17.09 -13.88
C GLU A 126 -8.06 17.10 -13.50
N ARG A 127 -8.36 17.01 -12.20
CA ARG A 127 -9.72 17.12 -11.68
C ARG A 127 -10.29 18.53 -11.80
N SER A 128 -9.49 19.59 -11.58
CA SER A 128 -9.96 20.97 -11.82
C SER A 128 -10.32 21.21 -13.28
N ASN A 129 -9.70 20.47 -14.20
CA ASN A 129 -10.00 20.48 -15.63
C ASN A 129 -11.16 19.52 -16.03
N GLY A 130 -11.80 18.85 -15.06
CA GLY A 130 -12.94 17.96 -15.31
C GLY A 130 -12.59 16.63 -15.98
N LEU A 131 -11.31 16.22 -16.00
CA LEU A 131 -10.86 15.04 -16.76
C LEU A 131 -11.34 13.71 -16.16
N TYR A 132 -11.23 13.54 -14.84
CA TYR A 132 -11.69 12.33 -14.13
C TYR A 132 -11.92 12.56 -12.62
N GLY A 133 -12.71 11.66 -12.02
CA GLY A 133 -13.13 11.74 -10.62
C GLY A 133 -12.19 11.04 -9.62
N PRO A 134 -12.48 11.19 -8.30
CA PRO A 134 -11.73 10.55 -7.22
C PRO A 134 -11.78 9.02 -7.24
N PHE A 135 -12.88 8.44 -7.72
CA PHE A 135 -13.03 6.99 -7.83
C PHE A 135 -12.03 6.43 -8.85
N THR A 136 -11.98 7.02 -10.04
CA THR A 136 -11.11 6.67 -11.16
C THR A 136 -9.63 6.77 -10.75
N PHE A 137 -9.24 7.85 -10.07
CA PHE A 137 -7.89 8.00 -9.52
C PHE A 137 -7.51 6.87 -8.56
N MET A 138 -8.38 6.59 -7.58
CA MET A 138 -8.09 5.61 -6.54
C MET A 138 -8.00 4.19 -7.08
N ILE A 139 -8.93 3.78 -7.96
CA ILE A 139 -8.93 2.44 -8.55
C ILE A 139 -7.71 2.24 -9.46
N SER A 140 -7.37 3.23 -10.30
CA SER A 140 -6.16 3.16 -11.13
C SER A 140 -4.90 3.06 -10.26
N ASN A 141 -4.78 3.89 -9.21
CA ASN A 141 -3.64 3.83 -8.29
C ASN A 141 -3.51 2.45 -7.60
N PHE A 142 -4.62 1.90 -7.09
CA PHE A 142 -4.63 0.60 -6.45
C PHE A 142 -4.25 -0.53 -7.41
N ALA A 143 -4.84 -0.54 -8.62
CA ALA A 143 -4.58 -1.57 -9.62
C ALA A 143 -3.13 -1.57 -10.13
N ILE A 144 -2.49 -0.40 -10.22
CA ILE A 144 -1.06 -0.28 -10.57
C ILE A 144 -0.17 -0.77 -9.42
N GLY A 145 -0.52 -0.43 -8.17
CA GLY A 145 0.27 -0.79 -6.98
C GLY A 145 0.31 -2.29 -6.71
N VAL A 146 -0.82 -3.00 -6.84
CA VAL A 146 -0.96 -4.44 -6.52
C VAL A 146 0.12 -5.34 -7.14
N PRO A 147 0.35 -5.36 -8.48
CA PRO A 147 1.36 -6.23 -9.08
C PRO A 147 2.78 -5.85 -8.66
N PHE A 148 3.05 -4.57 -8.43
CA PHE A 148 4.36 -4.09 -7.98
C PHE A 148 4.64 -4.51 -6.53
N LEU A 149 3.66 -4.36 -5.64
CA LEU A 149 3.74 -4.85 -4.26
C LEU A 149 3.93 -6.37 -4.21
N PHE A 150 3.20 -7.11 -5.04
CA PHE A 150 3.33 -8.55 -5.14
C PHE A 150 4.76 -8.95 -5.55
N GLY A 151 5.35 -8.29 -6.55
CA GLY A 151 6.72 -8.52 -6.97
C GLY A 151 7.74 -8.28 -5.85
N ILE A 152 7.59 -7.20 -5.08
CA ILE A 152 8.42 -6.90 -3.91
C ILE A 152 8.31 -8.02 -2.87
N VAL A 153 7.09 -8.46 -2.56
CA VAL A 153 6.84 -9.48 -1.54
C VAL A 153 7.42 -10.82 -1.95
N VAL A 154 7.24 -11.23 -3.20
CA VAL A 154 7.80 -12.49 -3.71
C VAL A 154 9.33 -12.45 -3.64
N MET A 155 9.96 -11.37 -4.10
CA MET A 155 11.42 -11.21 -4.04
C MET A 155 11.94 -11.24 -2.60
N PHE A 156 11.31 -10.47 -1.70
CA PHE A 156 11.67 -10.44 -0.28
C PHE A 156 11.51 -11.83 0.37
N SER A 157 10.42 -12.54 0.03
CA SER A 157 10.12 -13.86 0.58
C SER A 157 11.09 -14.92 0.07
N LEU A 158 11.44 -14.92 -1.22
CA LEU A 158 12.42 -15.84 -1.77
C LEU A 158 13.76 -15.75 -1.03
N ILE A 159 14.23 -14.54 -0.72
CA ILE A 159 15.49 -14.37 -0.01
C ILE A 159 15.34 -14.77 1.47
N THR A 160 14.41 -14.13 2.18
CA THR A 160 14.29 -14.29 3.63
C THR A 160 13.88 -15.69 4.05
N TYR A 161 12.98 -16.33 3.30
CA TYR A 161 12.44 -17.64 3.67
C TYR A 161 13.50 -18.73 3.63
N PHE A 162 14.30 -18.77 2.56
CA PHE A 162 15.36 -19.75 2.40
C PHE A 162 16.60 -19.41 3.24
N MET A 163 16.95 -18.13 3.39
CA MET A 163 18.09 -17.75 4.24
C MET A 163 17.84 -18.00 5.72
N CYS A 164 16.63 -17.70 6.23
CA CYS A 164 16.28 -17.93 7.64
C CYS A 164 16.01 -19.41 7.96
N ASN A 165 15.88 -20.27 6.94
CA ASN A 165 15.56 -21.69 7.09
C ASN A 165 14.19 -21.92 7.78
N PHE A 166 13.16 -21.16 7.38
CA PHE A 166 11.77 -21.42 7.76
C PHE A 166 11.29 -22.79 7.26
N THR A 167 10.08 -23.19 7.64
CA THR A 167 9.52 -24.53 7.35
C THR A 167 9.65 -24.90 5.86
N LYS A 168 10.21 -26.07 5.54
CA LYS A 168 10.44 -26.48 4.14
C LYS A 168 9.19 -27.11 3.52
N SER A 169 8.10 -26.35 3.49
CA SER A 169 6.86 -26.73 2.82
C SER A 169 6.48 -25.72 1.75
N ALA A 170 5.96 -26.20 0.62
CA ALA A 170 5.43 -25.34 -0.43
C ALA A 170 4.24 -24.49 0.09
N SER A 171 3.34 -25.10 0.87
CA SER A 171 2.24 -24.37 1.51
C SER A 171 2.76 -23.30 2.47
N GLY A 172 3.80 -23.63 3.24
CA GLY A 172 4.45 -22.71 4.17
C GLY A 172 4.98 -21.45 3.48
N PHE A 173 5.64 -21.63 2.34
CA PHE A 173 6.14 -20.52 1.54
C PHE A 173 5.01 -19.62 1.01
N PHE A 174 3.95 -20.20 0.45
CA PHE A 174 2.84 -19.41 -0.10
C PHE A 174 2.03 -18.71 0.98
N TYR A 175 1.87 -19.29 2.18
CA TYR A 175 1.26 -18.60 3.32
C TYR A 175 2.11 -17.43 3.79
N TYR A 176 3.43 -17.60 3.86
CA TYR A 176 4.35 -16.50 4.19
C TYR A 176 4.25 -15.35 3.19
N VAL A 177 4.26 -15.65 1.88
CA VAL A 177 4.04 -14.67 0.80
C VAL A 177 2.68 -14.00 0.95
N LEU A 178 1.61 -14.77 1.19
CA LEU A 178 0.25 -14.24 1.35
C LEU A 178 0.16 -13.24 2.50
N TYR A 179 0.64 -13.61 3.69
CA TYR A 179 0.60 -12.75 4.87
C TYR A 179 1.41 -11.48 4.67
N LEU A 180 2.64 -11.58 4.15
CA LEU A 180 3.43 -10.39 3.84
C LEU A 180 2.77 -9.50 2.78
N PHE A 181 2.11 -10.10 1.79
CA PHE A 181 1.41 -9.35 0.74
C PHE A 181 0.22 -8.56 1.27
N VAL A 182 -0.69 -9.21 2.01
CA VAL A 182 -1.86 -8.51 2.57
C VAL A 182 -1.45 -7.48 3.64
N ASN A 183 -0.37 -7.74 4.37
CA ASN A 183 0.22 -6.81 5.33
C ASN A 183 0.77 -5.55 4.66
N LEU A 184 1.57 -5.71 3.61
CA LEU A 184 2.12 -4.59 2.84
C LEU A 184 1.02 -3.80 2.12
N LEU A 185 -0.02 -4.48 1.63
CA LEU A 185 -1.17 -3.85 0.99
C LEU A 185 -1.96 -2.96 1.96
N ALA A 186 -2.16 -3.41 3.21
CA ALA A 186 -2.77 -2.62 4.27
C ALA A 186 -1.89 -1.41 4.64
N ALA A 187 -0.59 -1.63 4.83
CA ALA A 187 0.38 -0.58 5.16
C ALA A 187 0.46 0.53 4.09
N GLU A 188 0.48 0.15 2.81
CA GLU A 188 0.46 1.13 1.72
C GLU A 188 -0.88 1.89 1.67
N SER A 189 -2.00 1.22 1.95
CA SER A 189 -3.32 1.86 2.00
C SER A 189 -3.42 2.90 3.11
N LEU A 190 -2.85 2.62 4.28
CA LEU A 190 -2.69 3.58 5.37
C LEU A 190 -1.82 4.77 4.95
N THR A 191 -0.66 4.50 4.35
CA THR A 191 0.29 5.53 3.88
C THR A 191 -0.40 6.51 2.93
N ILE A 192 -1.17 5.97 1.99
CA ILE A 192 -1.94 6.74 1.01
C ILE A 192 -3.03 7.57 1.69
N LEU A 193 -3.76 7.00 2.66
CA LEU A 193 -4.77 7.74 3.42
C LEU A 193 -4.15 8.95 4.13
N ILE A 194 -3.05 8.74 4.86
CA ILE A 194 -2.36 9.80 5.59
C ILE A 194 -1.83 10.86 4.63
N ALA A 195 -1.18 10.46 3.53
CA ALA A 195 -0.65 11.40 2.53
C ALA A 195 -1.76 12.20 1.81
N THR A 196 -2.97 11.64 1.70
CA THR A 196 -4.13 12.35 1.15
C THR A 196 -4.69 13.40 2.13
N ILE A 197 -4.75 13.07 3.42
CA ILE A 197 -5.21 13.97 4.48
C ILE A 197 -4.19 15.10 4.70
N PHE A 198 -2.91 14.75 4.72
CA PHE A 198 -1.80 15.65 4.95
C PHE A 198 -0.84 15.62 3.75
N PRO A 199 -1.13 16.36 2.66
CA PRO A 199 -0.32 16.35 1.44
C PRO A 199 0.98 17.16 1.59
N VAL A 200 1.69 16.96 2.70
CA VAL A 200 2.99 17.54 3.03
C VAL A 200 3.91 16.37 3.33
N PHE A 201 4.96 16.19 2.54
CA PHE A 201 5.84 15.02 2.59
C PHE A 201 6.32 14.70 4.01
N VAL A 202 6.87 15.67 4.72
CA VAL A 202 7.43 15.49 6.07
C VAL A 202 6.35 15.10 7.09
N VAL A 203 5.16 15.71 7.00
CA VAL A 203 4.04 15.42 7.92
C VAL A 203 3.49 14.02 7.65
N ALA A 204 3.25 13.68 6.38
CA ALA A 204 2.78 12.35 6.00
C ALA A 204 3.76 11.25 6.41
N LEU A 205 5.06 11.50 6.22
CA LEU A 205 6.15 10.59 6.64
C LEU A 205 6.12 10.37 8.15
N ALA A 206 6.11 11.45 8.94
CA ALA A 206 6.11 11.37 10.40
C ALA A 206 4.87 10.64 10.95
N LEU A 207 3.67 10.97 10.45
CA LEU A 207 2.43 10.35 10.90
C LEU A 207 2.33 8.87 10.50
N THR A 208 2.79 8.51 9.29
CA THR A 208 2.78 7.12 8.84
C THR A 208 3.78 6.27 9.63
N ALA A 209 4.97 6.81 9.92
CA ALA A 209 5.96 6.16 10.77
C ALA A 209 5.46 6.00 12.21
N PHE A 210 4.83 7.04 12.77
CA PHE A 210 4.20 6.98 14.09
C PHE A 210 3.11 5.91 14.15
N ALA A 211 2.21 5.85 13.16
CA ALA A 211 1.15 4.86 13.12
C ALA A 211 1.70 3.43 13.02
N ASN A 212 2.66 3.18 12.12
CA ASN A 212 3.31 1.85 12.04
C ASN A 212 4.06 1.48 13.32
N GLY A 213 4.77 2.42 13.93
CA GLY A 213 5.47 2.20 15.20
C GLY A 213 4.51 1.92 16.36
N LEU A 214 3.34 2.56 16.36
CA LEU A 214 2.28 2.27 17.32
C LEU A 214 1.78 0.82 17.18
N TRP A 215 1.50 0.36 15.95
CA TRP A 215 1.10 -1.03 15.69
C TRP A 215 2.20 -2.04 16.05
N MET A 216 3.47 -1.72 15.79
CA MET A 216 4.57 -2.56 16.27
C MET A 216 4.55 -2.76 17.80
N ALA A 217 4.14 -1.74 18.56
CA ALA A 217 4.06 -1.81 20.02
C ALA A 217 2.84 -2.62 20.52
N VAL A 218 1.67 -2.44 19.89
CA VAL A 218 0.42 -3.08 20.34
C VAL A 218 0.13 -4.43 19.66
N GLY A 219 0.88 -4.82 18.63
CA GLY A 219 0.62 -6.00 17.78
C GLY A 219 0.81 -7.37 18.45
N GLY A 220 0.99 -7.43 19.77
CA GLY A 220 1.01 -8.68 20.54
C GLY A 220 2.37 -9.37 20.66
N PHE A 221 3.40 -8.90 19.93
CA PHE A 221 4.77 -9.43 20.02
C PHE A 221 5.59 -8.74 21.10
N LEU A 222 5.77 -7.41 21.02
CA LEU A 222 6.57 -6.65 22.01
C LEU A 222 5.91 -6.64 23.38
N VAL A 223 4.59 -6.52 23.40
CA VAL A 223 3.76 -6.63 24.59
C VAL A 223 2.64 -7.61 24.29
N SER A 224 2.50 -8.64 25.13
CA SER A 224 1.43 -9.62 24.98
C SER A 224 0.07 -9.00 25.27
N ALA A 225 -0.96 -9.52 24.60
CA ALA A 225 -2.32 -8.97 24.68
C ALA A 225 -2.93 -9.02 26.09
N SER A 226 -2.50 -9.98 26.91
CA SER A 226 -2.99 -10.16 28.29
C SER A 226 -2.44 -9.13 29.28
N VAL A 227 -1.32 -8.49 28.95
CA VAL A 227 -0.66 -7.48 29.80
C VAL A 227 -1.00 -6.06 29.32
N LEU A 228 -1.57 -5.93 28.12
CA LEU A 228 -1.89 -4.65 27.52
C LEU A 228 -3.03 -3.96 28.29
N ASN A 229 -2.85 -2.68 28.59
CA ASN A 229 -3.90 -1.86 29.23
C ASN A 229 -5.17 -1.81 28.34
N ASP A 230 -6.35 -1.87 28.96
CA ASP A 230 -7.67 -1.80 28.34
C ASP A 230 -7.77 -0.75 27.24
N PHE A 231 -7.21 0.46 27.44
CA PHE A 231 -7.22 1.50 26.42
C PHE A 231 -6.58 1.05 25.10
N TRP A 232 -5.38 0.47 25.15
CA TRP A 232 -4.66 0.02 23.96
C TRP A 232 -5.28 -1.25 23.37
N TYR A 233 -5.78 -2.13 24.24
CA TYR A 233 -6.45 -3.37 23.84
C TYR A 233 -7.75 -3.14 23.08
N TYR A 234 -8.63 -2.26 23.56
CA TYR A 234 -9.90 -2.03 22.88
C TYR A 234 -9.79 -1.06 21.70
N THR A 235 -8.79 -0.16 21.70
CA THR A 235 -8.69 0.89 20.66
C THR A 235 -7.83 0.50 19.48
N PHE A 236 -6.63 -0.05 19.71
CA PHE A 236 -5.62 -0.21 18.64
C PHE A 236 -5.31 -1.66 18.30
N TYR A 237 -5.38 -2.56 19.28
CA TYR A 237 -5.04 -3.97 19.11
C TYR A 237 -5.87 -4.67 18.01
N TRP A 238 -7.17 -4.38 17.91
CA TRP A 238 -8.05 -5.05 16.94
C TRP A 238 -7.98 -4.46 15.52
N ILE A 239 -7.55 -3.20 15.39
CA ILE A 239 -7.40 -2.50 14.10
C ILE A 239 -6.02 -2.78 13.49
N ASP A 240 -5.11 -3.36 14.27
CA ASP A 240 -3.76 -3.70 13.86
C ASP A 240 -3.70 -4.80 12.81
N TYR A 241 -3.41 -4.43 11.56
CA TYR A 241 -3.18 -5.39 10.49
C TYR A 241 -1.88 -6.20 10.67
N GLN A 242 -0.84 -5.63 11.29
CA GLN A 242 0.44 -6.31 11.54
C GLN A 242 0.27 -7.45 12.55
N ARG A 243 -0.62 -7.30 13.54
CA ARG A 243 -0.99 -8.37 14.49
C ARG A 243 -1.46 -9.62 13.76
N TYR A 244 -2.40 -9.48 12.82
CA TYR A 244 -2.97 -10.61 12.10
C TYR A 244 -1.94 -11.26 11.16
N ALA A 245 -1.09 -10.46 10.53
CA ALA A 245 0.02 -10.96 9.72
C ALA A 245 1.02 -11.76 10.56
N PHE A 246 1.43 -11.20 11.70
CA PHE A 246 2.35 -11.84 12.64
C PHE A 246 1.77 -13.15 13.17
N GLN A 247 0.54 -13.14 13.66
CA GLN A 247 -0.14 -14.32 14.15
C GLN A 247 -0.25 -15.41 13.06
N GLY A 248 -0.64 -15.03 11.85
CA GLY A 248 -0.72 -15.96 10.71
C GLY A 248 0.61 -16.63 10.39
N MET A 249 1.70 -15.85 10.37
CA MET A 249 3.05 -16.37 10.13
C MET A 249 3.58 -17.21 11.30
N MET A 250 3.18 -16.91 12.55
CA MET A 250 3.50 -17.73 13.72
C MET A 250 2.91 -19.13 13.60
N PHE A 251 1.61 -19.25 13.27
CA PHE A 251 1.00 -20.57 13.03
C PHE A 251 1.70 -21.30 11.89
N ASN A 252 1.95 -20.60 10.77
CA ASN A 252 2.64 -21.16 9.62
C ASN A 252 4.05 -21.73 9.92
N GLN A 253 4.78 -21.12 10.87
CA GLN A 253 6.12 -21.58 11.26
C GLN A 253 6.09 -22.63 12.36
N PHE A 254 5.18 -22.57 13.33
CA PHE A 254 5.26 -23.38 14.54
C PHE A 254 4.26 -24.53 14.60
N GLU A 255 3.13 -24.50 13.89
CA GLU A 255 2.04 -25.47 14.08
C GLU A 255 2.49 -26.93 13.89
N ASP A 256 3.15 -27.22 12.77
CA ASP A 256 3.59 -28.57 12.40
C ASP A 256 5.10 -28.82 12.61
N THR A 257 5.77 -27.92 13.34
CA THR A 257 7.23 -27.95 13.47
C THR A 257 7.66 -28.55 14.80
N ILE A 258 8.69 -29.39 14.77
CA ILE A 258 9.27 -30.03 15.95
C ILE A 258 10.65 -29.43 16.24
N TYR A 259 10.87 -29.03 17.48
CA TYR A 259 12.13 -28.46 17.95
C TYR A 259 12.83 -29.42 18.91
N LYS A 260 14.16 -29.47 18.89
CA LYS A 260 14.95 -30.25 19.84
C LYS A 260 15.11 -29.51 21.16
N CYS A 261 14.96 -30.23 22.27
CA CYS A 261 15.25 -29.68 23.60
C CYS A 261 16.76 -29.48 23.80
N GLY A 262 17.11 -28.74 24.85
CA GLY A 262 18.50 -28.44 25.19
C GLY A 262 19.25 -29.63 25.77
N SER A 263 20.47 -29.38 26.25
CA SER A 263 21.29 -30.39 26.90
C SER A 263 20.57 -31.04 28.08
N GLY A 264 20.68 -32.37 28.19
CA GLY A 264 20.03 -33.14 29.25
C GLY A 264 18.50 -33.25 29.14
N CYS A 265 17.93 -33.08 27.93
CA CYS A 265 16.50 -33.20 27.66
C CYS A 265 15.61 -32.27 28.48
N LYS A 266 16.15 -31.11 28.89
CA LYS A 266 15.39 -30.04 29.54
C LYS A 266 14.72 -29.18 28.48
N CYS A 267 13.40 -29.33 28.35
CA CYS A 267 12.58 -28.59 27.39
C CYS A 267 12.11 -27.26 27.97
N MET A 268 12.20 -26.18 27.20
CA MET A 268 11.74 -24.85 27.61
C MET A 268 10.20 -24.73 27.69
N TYR A 269 9.51 -25.54 26.90
CA TYR A 269 8.05 -25.64 26.87
C TYR A 269 7.63 -27.08 27.12
N SER A 270 6.63 -27.28 27.97
CA SER A 270 6.06 -28.62 28.19
C SER A 270 5.25 -29.05 26.97
N SER A 271 5.50 -30.25 26.46
CA SER A 271 4.82 -30.79 25.29
C SER A 271 4.67 -32.31 25.40
N ALA A 272 3.76 -32.91 24.63
CA ALA A 272 3.53 -34.36 24.65
C ALA A 272 4.78 -35.19 24.26
N LEU A 273 5.74 -34.58 23.56
CA LEU A 273 6.98 -35.22 23.10
C LEU A 273 8.18 -34.95 24.01
N GLU A 274 7.96 -34.39 25.20
CA GLU A 274 9.02 -34.06 26.17
C GLU A 274 9.88 -35.28 26.53
N GLY A 275 9.27 -36.47 26.65
CA GLY A 275 9.98 -37.73 26.91
C GLY A 275 10.93 -38.18 25.78
N GLN A 276 10.81 -37.62 24.58
CA GLN A 276 11.72 -37.86 23.45
C GLN A 276 12.73 -36.71 23.27
N CYS A 277 12.80 -35.77 24.21
CA CYS A 277 13.63 -34.57 24.14
C CYS A 277 13.25 -33.66 22.95
N LEU A 278 11.96 -33.60 22.64
CA LEU A 278 11.39 -32.81 21.55
C LEU A 278 10.25 -31.90 22.05
N ILE A 279 10.09 -30.77 21.38
CA ILE A 279 9.02 -29.79 21.61
C ILE A 279 8.17 -29.72 20.36
N GLN A 280 6.88 -30.03 20.51
CA GLN A 280 5.90 -29.77 19.45
C GLN A 280 5.60 -28.27 19.40
N GLY A 281 5.71 -27.65 18.22
CA GLY A 281 5.53 -26.19 18.09
C GLY A 281 4.10 -25.72 18.37
N GLY A 282 3.08 -26.58 18.25
CA GLY A 282 1.74 -26.31 18.79
C GLY A 282 1.71 -26.03 20.30
N ALA A 283 2.62 -26.62 21.09
CA ALA A 283 2.76 -26.30 22.52
C ALA A 283 3.40 -24.92 22.73
N VAL A 284 4.34 -24.53 21.86
CA VAL A 284 4.95 -23.18 21.85
C VAL A 284 3.87 -22.13 21.60
N LEU A 285 3.00 -22.34 20.59
CA LEU A 285 1.90 -21.43 20.28
C LEU A 285 0.96 -21.24 21.47
N LYS A 286 0.56 -22.34 22.13
CA LYS A 286 -0.29 -22.28 23.33
C LYS A 286 0.39 -21.55 24.49
N ALA A 287 1.68 -21.78 24.71
CA ALA A 287 2.45 -21.09 25.75
C ALA A 287 2.56 -19.57 25.49
N LEU A 288 2.61 -19.17 24.22
CA LEU A 288 2.60 -17.77 23.80
C LEU A 288 1.19 -17.15 23.80
N GLY A 289 0.15 -17.90 24.16
CA GLY A 289 -1.23 -17.42 24.21
C GLY A 289 -1.95 -17.43 22.86
N TYR A 290 -1.40 -18.10 21.84
CA TYR A 290 -2.05 -18.31 20.55
C TYR A 290 -2.93 -19.56 20.61
N GLY A 291 -4.23 -19.37 20.30
CA GLY A 291 -5.25 -20.43 20.31
C GLY A 291 -5.24 -21.32 19.07
N ALA A 292 -6.39 -21.46 18.41
CA ALA A 292 -6.52 -22.24 17.17
C ALA A 292 -6.20 -21.39 15.92
N ALA A 293 -5.68 -22.06 14.88
CA ALA A 293 -5.41 -21.46 13.58
C ALA A 293 -6.71 -21.04 12.88
N ASN A 294 -6.83 -19.78 12.48
CA ASN A 294 -7.97 -19.26 11.73
C ASN A 294 -7.48 -18.40 10.56
N HIS A 295 -6.75 -19.02 9.63
CA HIS A 295 -6.08 -18.32 8.52
C HIS A 295 -7.04 -17.48 7.68
N GLY A 296 -8.21 -18.01 7.32
CA GLY A 296 -9.20 -17.32 6.49
C GLY A 296 -9.80 -16.08 7.16
N LEU A 297 -10.07 -16.15 8.47
CA LEU A 297 -10.58 -15.01 9.23
C LEU A 297 -9.55 -13.87 9.27
N TRP A 298 -8.28 -14.18 9.54
CA TRP A 298 -7.22 -13.17 9.63
C TRP A 298 -6.97 -12.49 8.29
N VAL A 299 -6.86 -13.27 7.21
CA VAL A 299 -6.72 -12.71 5.85
C VAL A 299 -7.94 -11.86 5.49
N GLY A 300 -9.15 -12.34 5.79
CA GLY A 300 -10.39 -11.60 5.56
C GLY A 300 -10.44 -10.26 6.31
N LEU A 301 -10.04 -10.24 7.60
CA LEU A 301 -9.96 -9.03 8.40
C LEU A 301 -8.94 -8.03 7.84
N MET A 302 -7.76 -8.49 7.41
CA MET A 302 -6.76 -7.62 6.81
C MET A 302 -7.22 -7.02 5.47
N LEU A 303 -7.91 -7.80 4.63
CA LEU A 303 -8.51 -7.30 3.40
C LEU A 303 -9.64 -6.29 3.70
N ALA A 304 -10.45 -6.54 4.72
CA ALA A 304 -11.48 -5.61 5.16
C ALA A 304 -10.88 -4.30 5.68
N LEU A 305 -9.82 -4.35 6.50
CA LEU A 305 -9.08 -3.17 6.95
C LEU A 305 -8.48 -2.39 5.78
N THR A 306 -7.88 -3.09 4.81
CA THR A 306 -7.36 -2.50 3.58
C THR A 306 -8.47 -1.76 2.81
N PHE A 307 -9.64 -2.40 2.67
CA PHE A 307 -10.80 -1.79 2.03
C PHE A 307 -11.28 -0.54 2.77
N VAL A 308 -11.38 -0.58 4.10
CA VAL A 308 -11.78 0.57 4.93
C VAL A 308 -10.80 1.73 4.77
N LEU A 309 -9.49 1.47 4.79
CA LEU A 309 -8.46 2.50 4.58
C LEU A 309 -8.58 3.14 3.19
N ARG A 310 -8.76 2.33 2.14
CA ARG A 310 -8.95 2.83 0.77
C ARG A 310 -10.26 3.61 0.63
N PHE A 311 -11.35 3.10 1.20
CA PHE A 311 -12.62 3.81 1.21
C PHE A 311 -12.51 5.16 1.94
N GLY A 312 -11.79 5.20 3.07
CA GLY A 312 -11.44 6.44 3.75
C GLY A 312 -10.72 7.44 2.83
N THR A 313 -9.73 6.96 2.06
CA THR A 313 -9.03 7.79 1.07
C THR A 313 -9.99 8.36 0.03
N TYR A 314 -10.89 7.53 -0.51
CA TYR A 314 -11.92 7.98 -1.44
C TYR A 314 -12.81 9.07 -0.84
N LEU A 315 -13.26 8.92 0.41
CA LEU A 315 -14.07 9.93 1.08
C LEU A 315 -13.31 11.24 1.23
N VAL A 316 -12.04 11.20 1.66
CA VAL A 316 -11.21 12.41 1.79
C VAL A 316 -11.03 13.09 0.44
N LEU A 317 -10.76 12.32 -0.63
CA LEU A 317 -10.66 12.85 -2.00
C LEU A 317 -11.99 13.45 -2.46
N LYS A 318 -13.13 12.84 -2.13
CA LYS A 318 -14.46 13.35 -2.51
C LYS A 318 -14.80 14.66 -1.82
N LEU A 319 -14.47 14.78 -0.52
CA LEU A 319 -14.74 15.95 0.31
C LEU A 319 -13.82 17.13 -0.03
N ARG A 320 -12.57 16.88 -0.39
CA ARG A 320 -11.63 17.92 -0.87
C ARG A 320 -11.82 18.16 -2.37
N LYS A 321 -12.61 19.17 -2.71
CA LYS A 321 -12.65 19.71 -4.09
C LYS A 321 -11.33 20.38 -4.45
#